data_AF-A0A6G0ZEC0-F1
#
_entry.id   AF-A0A6G0ZEC0-F1
#
_cell.length_a   1.000
_cell.length_b   1.000
_cell.length_c   1.000
_cell.angle_alpha   90.00
_cell.angle_beta   90.00
_cell.angle_gamma   90.00
#
_symmetry.space_group_name_H-M   'P 1'
#
loop_
_entity.id
_entity.type
_entity.pdbx_description
1 polymer ?
#
loop_
_entity_poly.entity_id
_entity_poly.type
_entity_poly.pdbx_seq_one_letter_code
_entity_poly.pdbx_strand_id
1 'polypeptide(L)'
;MLIPWMLPSEMFPTEVKGLFIGPIMAWCNAVMFVAVHFYEDLKGILGGMLGILWFYSFISILSVFFVWLFIPETHKMKLSEIEDYFKDNTIYLLRKKKTVKNEQL
;
A
#
# COMPACT_ATOMS: atom_id res chain seq x y z
N MET A 1 -6.15 11.37 10.27
CA MET A 1 -5.43 10.43 9.37
C MET A 1 -6.12 9.09 9.44
N LEU A 2 -6.85 8.69 8.38
CA LEU A 2 -7.53 7.38 8.31
C LEU A 2 -7.25 6.63 7.00
N ILE A 3 -6.55 7.24 6.05
CA ILE A 3 -6.37 6.69 4.70
C ILE A 3 -5.68 5.31 4.73
N PRO A 4 -4.54 5.11 5.42
CA PRO A 4 -3.85 3.81 5.40
C PRO A 4 -4.61 2.69 6.10
N TRP A 5 -5.42 3.04 7.11
CA TRP A 5 -6.21 2.07 7.88
C TRP A 5 -7.52 1.70 7.19
N MET A 6 -8.09 2.61 6.38
CA MET A 6 -9.31 2.37 5.63
C MET A 6 -9.05 1.70 4.28
N LEU A 7 -7.89 1.93 3.66
CA LEU A 7 -7.51 1.34 2.37
C LEU A 7 -7.68 -0.19 2.31
N PRO A 8 -7.21 -0.99 3.28
CA PRO A 8 -7.45 -2.44 3.28
C PRO A 8 -8.95 -2.78 3.31
N SER A 9 -9.75 -1.98 4.02
CA SER A 9 -11.20 -2.22 4.12
C SER A 9 -11.97 -1.93 2.82
N GLU A 10 -11.40 -1.11 1.93
CA GLU A 10 -11.96 -0.81 0.61
C GLU A 10 -11.46 -1.78 -0.48
N MET A 11 -10.23 -2.30 -0.32
CA MET A 11 -9.61 -3.19 -1.31
C MET A 11 -10.05 -4.67 -1.17
N PHE A 12 -10.38 -5.14 0.03
CA PHE A 12 -10.74 -6.54 0.25
C PHE A 12 -12.26 -6.78 0.22
N PRO A 13 -12.75 -7.85 -0.46
CA PRO A 13 -14.16 -8.20 -0.44
C PRO A 13 -14.63 -8.58 0.97
N THR A 14 -15.93 -8.36 1.23
CA THR A 14 -16.55 -8.46 2.57
C THR A 14 -16.45 -9.85 3.20
N GLU A 15 -16.26 -10.89 2.40
CA GLU A 15 -16.19 -12.28 2.86
C GLU A 15 -14.81 -12.63 3.44
N VAL A 16 -13.75 -12.01 2.95
CA VAL A 16 -12.36 -12.34 3.34
C VAL A 16 -11.72 -11.29 4.24
N LYS A 17 -12.29 -10.08 4.30
CA LYS A 17 -11.77 -8.96 5.10
C LYS A 17 -11.46 -9.31 6.56
N GLY A 18 -12.29 -10.13 7.20
CA GLY A 18 -12.11 -10.51 8.60
C GLY A 18 -10.87 -11.35 8.85
N LEU A 19 -10.50 -12.20 7.89
CA LEU A 19 -9.33 -13.08 7.99
C LEU A 19 -8.02 -12.33 7.70
N PHE A 20 -8.04 -11.39 6.75
CA PHE A 20 -6.83 -10.70 6.31
C PHE A 20 -6.49 -9.45 7.15
N ILE A 21 -7.49 -8.69 7.62
CA ILE A 21 -7.23 -7.44 8.34
C ILE A 21 -6.49 -7.69 9.67
N GLY A 22 -6.84 -8.74 10.42
CA GLY A 22 -6.20 -9.05 11.71
C GLY A 22 -4.67 -9.25 11.62
N PRO A 23 -4.18 -10.19 10.79
CA PRO A 23 -2.75 -10.39 10.57
C PRO A 23 -2.03 -9.16 10.01
N ILE A 24 -2.65 -8.41 9.09
CA ILE A 24 -2.08 -7.17 8.56
C ILE A 24 -1.89 -6.14 9.68
N MET A 25 -2.89 -5.98 10.54
CA MET A 25 -2.83 -5.07 11.69
C MET A 25 -1.73 -5.49 12.66
N ALA A 26 -1.62 -6.79 12.96
CA ALA A 26 -0.57 -7.32 13.83
C ALA A 26 0.82 -7.06 13.26
N TRP A 27 1.00 -7.25 11.94
CA TRP A 27 2.25 -6.96 11.25
C TRP A 27 2.60 -5.47 11.32
N CYS A 28 1.64 -4.57 11.04
CA CYS A 28 1.84 -3.13 11.18
C CYS A 28 2.28 -2.74 12.59
N ASN A 29 1.65 -3.32 13.63
CA ASN A 29 2.01 -3.07 15.01
C ASN A 29 3.41 -3.61 15.36
N ALA A 30 3.78 -4.79 14.86
CA ALA A 30 5.13 -5.33 15.04
C ALA A 30 6.20 -4.42 14.39
N VAL A 31 5.96 -3.94 13.17
CA VAL A 31 6.87 -3.00 12.49
C VAL A 31 6.99 -1.69 13.27
N MET A 32 5.88 -1.14 13.78
CA MET A 32 5.91 0.05 14.62
C MET A 32 6.72 -0.16 15.90
N PHE A 33 6.56 -1.31 16.55
CA PHE A 33 7.32 -1.66 17.75
C PHE A 33 8.83 -1.74 17.46
N VAL A 34 9.20 -2.42 16.38
CA VAL A 34 10.59 -2.51 15.91
C VAL A 34 11.14 -1.12 15.60
N ALA A 35 10.40 -0.28 14.88
CA ALA A 35 10.84 1.07 14.53
C ALA A 35 11.13 1.94 15.77
N VAL A 36 10.32 1.83 16.82
CA VAL A 36 10.53 2.56 18.09
C VAL A 36 11.76 2.01 18.83
N HIS A 37 11.95 0.69 18.87
CA HIS A 37 13.10 0.09 19.54
C HIS A 37 14.43 0.48 18.86
N PHE A 38 14.49 0.37 17.53
CA PHE A 38 15.68 0.72 16.76
C PHE A 38 15.93 2.24 16.65
N TYR A 39 14.97 3.08 17.05
CA TYR A 39 15.11 4.53 16.97
C TYR A 39 16.27 5.06 17.84
N GLU A 40 16.49 4.48 19.02
CA GLU A 40 17.60 4.87 19.89
C GLU A 40 18.95 4.43 19.33
N ASP A 41 19.05 3.21 18.80
CA ASP A 41 20.26 2.70 18.14
C ASP A 41 20.61 3.50 16.89
N LEU A 42 19.60 3.85 16.07
CA LEU A 42 19.76 4.66 14.87
C LEU A 42 20.28 6.06 15.19
N LYS A 43 19.89 6.66 16.33
CA LYS A 43 20.44 7.96 16.77
C LYS A 43 21.93 7.88 17.02
N GLY A 44 22.39 6.79 17.64
CA GLY A 44 23.80 6.55 17.94
C GLY A 44 24.64 6.32 16.70
N ILE A 45 24.12 5.56 15.72
CA ILE A 45 24.85 5.19 14.50
C ILE A 45 24.90 6.34 13.48
N LEU A 46 23.79 7.06 13.29
CA LEU A 46 23.66 8.10 12.26
C LEU A 46 24.22 9.48 12.66
N GLY A 47 24.89 9.57 13.82
CA GLY A 47 25.63 10.77 14.23
C GLY A 47 24.74 11.97 14.61
N GLY A 48 23.52 11.72 15.11
CA GLY A 48 22.62 12.76 15.63
C GLY A 48 21.33 12.97 14.82
N MET A 49 20.65 14.08 15.09
CA MET A 49 19.29 14.37 14.58
C MET A 49 19.22 14.50 13.05
N LEU A 50 20.26 15.02 12.42
CA LEU A 50 20.30 15.22 10.96
C LEU A 50 20.32 13.89 10.21
N GLY A 51 21.08 12.88 10.67
CA GLY A 51 21.17 11.59 9.99
C GLY A 51 19.86 10.81 10.01
N ILE A 52 19.09 10.91 11.10
CA ILE A 52 17.74 10.33 11.18
C ILE A 52 16.74 11.02 10.24
N LEU A 53 16.83 12.33 10.09
CA LEU A 53 15.96 13.07 9.17
C LEU A 53 16.20 12.64 7.72
N TRP A 54 17.47 12.48 7.32
CA TRP A 54 17.83 11.98 5.99
C TRP A 54 17.38 10.53 5.77
N PHE A 55 17.56 9.66 6.77
CA PHE A 55 17.09 8.27 6.72
C PHE A 55 15.57 8.19 6.54
N TYR A 56 14.81 8.97 7.32
CA TYR A 56 13.36 9.01 7.21
C TYR A 56 12.90 9.66 5.90
N SER A 57 13.63 10.64 5.37
CA SER A 57 13.34 11.23 4.06
C SER A 57 13.47 10.19 2.95
N PHE A 58 14.54 9.38 2.97
CA PHE A 58 14.76 8.32 1.99
C PHE A 58 13.67 7.24 2.07
N ILE A 59 13.33 6.78 3.28
CA ILE A 59 12.28 5.77 3.47
C ILE A 59 10.91 6.28 2.97
N SER A 60 10.63 7.57 3.16
CA SER A 60 9.40 8.22 2.70
C SER A 60 9.32 8.26 1.17
N ILE A 61 10.40 8.64 0.49
CA ILE A 61 10.46 8.65 -0.98
C ILE A 61 10.27 7.24 -1.55
N LEU A 62 10.92 6.24 -0.94
CA LEU A 62 10.77 4.84 -1.34
C LEU A 62 9.33 4.35 -1.15
N SER A 63 8.68 4.73 -0.05
CA SER A 63 7.27 4.44 0.22
C SER A 63 6.34 5.05 -0.82
N VAL A 64 6.57 6.31 -1.21
CA VAL A 64 5.78 6.96 -2.27
C VAL A 64 5.94 6.23 -3.61
N PHE A 65 7.17 5.84 -3.96
CA PHE A 65 7.41 5.08 -5.19
C PHE A 65 6.72 3.71 -5.17
N PHE A 66 6.77 3.01 -4.03
CA PHE A 66 6.07 1.75 -3.85
C PHE A 66 4.56 1.89 -3.99
N VAL A 67 3.96 2.88 -3.31
CA VAL A 67 2.53 3.17 -3.40
C VAL A 67 2.14 3.52 -4.84
N TRP A 68 2.93 4.33 -5.53
CA TRP A 68 2.66 4.70 -6.92
C TRP A 68 2.72 3.51 -7.89
N LEU A 69 3.60 2.54 -7.62
CA LEU A 69 3.76 1.34 -8.47
C LEU A 69 2.75 0.23 -8.16
N PHE A 70 2.40 0.03 -6.89
CA PHE A 70 1.63 -1.13 -6.40
C PHE A 70 0.19 -0.80 -5.97
N ILE A 71 -0.19 0.47 -5.87
CA ILE A 71 -1.57 0.85 -5.58
C ILE A 71 -2.16 1.52 -6.82
N PRO A 72 -3.19 0.92 -7.46
CA PRO A 72 -3.93 1.61 -8.51
C PRO A 72 -4.70 2.74 -7.84
N GLU A 73 -5.03 3.77 -8.61
CA GLU A 73 -6.18 4.59 -8.24
C GLU A 73 -7.44 3.69 -8.14
N THR A 74 -7.84 3.35 -6.93
CA THR A 74 -9.07 2.61 -6.58
C THR A 74 -10.31 3.51 -6.60
N HIS A 75 -10.11 4.82 -6.77
CA HIS A 75 -11.18 5.80 -6.73
C HIS A 75 -12.07 5.68 -8.00
N LYS A 76 -13.21 4.99 -7.85
CA LYS A 76 -14.35 4.81 -8.79
C LYS A 76 -14.47 3.46 -9.54
N MET A 77 -13.76 2.41 -9.14
CA MET A 77 -13.93 1.08 -9.75
C MET A 77 -14.92 0.20 -8.98
N LYS A 78 -15.75 -0.57 -9.70
CA LYS A 78 -16.65 -1.57 -9.09
C LYS A 78 -15.84 -2.78 -8.65
N LEU A 79 -16.19 -3.39 -7.50
CA LEU A 79 -15.53 -4.60 -6.97
C LEU A 79 -15.37 -5.73 -8.01
N SER A 80 -16.35 -5.90 -8.91
CA SER A 80 -16.28 -6.89 -9.99
C SER A 80 -15.18 -6.62 -11.01
N GLU A 81 -14.82 -5.36 -11.28
CA GLU A 81 -13.69 -5.02 -12.15
C GLU A 81 -12.34 -5.20 -11.44
N ILE A 82 -12.32 -5.14 -10.10
CA ILE A 82 -11.11 -5.37 -9.28
C ILE A 82 -10.78 -6.86 -9.25
N GLU A 83 -11.78 -7.75 -9.14
CA GLU A 83 -11.59 -9.21 -9.23
C GLU A 83 -11.07 -9.66 -10.59
N ASP A 84 -11.63 -9.13 -11.70
CA ASP A 84 -11.15 -9.43 -13.05
C ASP A 84 -9.73 -8.88 -13.28
N TYR A 85 -9.41 -7.72 -12.69
CA TYR A 85 -8.07 -7.14 -12.76
C TYR A 85 -7.01 -7.99 -12.04
N PHE A 86 -7.32 -8.48 -10.84
CA PHE A 86 -6.40 -9.35 -10.07
C PHE A 86 -6.25 -10.75 -10.67
N LYS A 87 -7.22 -11.22 -11.47
CA LYS A 87 -7.13 -12.49 -12.21
C LYS A 87 -6.16 -12.45 -13.39
N ASP A 88 -6.11 -11.32 -14.11
CA ASP A 88 -5.35 -11.23 -15.38
C ASP A 88 -4.01 -10.50 -15.27
N ASN A 89 -3.78 -9.59 -14.30
CA ASN A 89 -2.50 -8.86 -14.19
C ASN A 89 -2.08 -8.51 -12.75
N THR A 90 -0.91 -9.03 -12.33
CA THR A 90 -0.30 -8.78 -11.00
C THR A 90 0.41 -7.42 -10.89
N ILE A 91 0.58 -6.67 -11.99
CA ILE A 91 1.37 -5.42 -12.05
C ILE A 91 0.56 -4.28 -12.72
N TYR A 92 0.52 -3.10 -12.10
CA TYR A 92 -0.19 -1.90 -12.58
C TYR A 92 0.25 -1.38 -13.95
N LEU A 93 1.54 -1.50 -14.26
CA LEU A 93 2.10 -1.14 -15.56
C LEU A 93 1.57 -2.00 -16.73
N LEU A 94 1.02 -3.18 -16.45
CA LEU A 94 0.44 -4.06 -17.47
C LEU A 94 -1.07 -3.86 -17.67
N ARG A 95 -1.69 -2.80 -17.10
CA ARG A 95 -3.08 -2.45 -17.42
C ARG A 95 -3.22 -2.16 -18.92
N LYS A 96 -3.62 -3.17 -19.68
CA LYS A 96 -4.11 -3.01 -21.04
C LYS A 96 -5.45 -2.27 -20.95
N LYS A 97 -5.49 -1.01 -21.35
CA LYS A 97 -6.72 -0.22 -21.45
C LYS A 97 -7.70 -0.98 -22.35
N LYS A 98 -8.76 -1.56 -21.77
CA LYS A 98 -9.84 -2.20 -22.54
C LYS A 98 -10.60 -1.07 -23.23
N THR A 99 -10.32 -0.88 -24.52
CA THR A 99 -11.08 0.04 -25.38
C THR A 99 -12.51 -0.48 -25.41
N VAL A 100 -13.44 0.27 -24.81
CA VAL A 100 -14.87 -0.01 -24.90
C VAL A 100 -15.27 0.21 -26.36
N LYS A 101 -15.32 -0.88 -27.12
CA LYS A 101 -15.86 -0.90 -28.48
C LYS A 101 -17.38 -1.00 -28.33
N ASN A 102 -18.04 0.14 -28.16
CA ASN A 102 -19.49 0.21 -28.37
C ASN A 102 -19.75 0.23 -29.87
N GLU A 103 -19.78 -0.97 -30.44
CA GLU A 103 -20.40 -1.25 -31.73
C GLU A 103 -21.70 -1.97 -31.40
N GLN A 104 -22.83 -1.27 -31.55
CA GLN A 104 -24.05 -1.74 -32.22
C GLN A 104 -25.11 -0.62 -32.15
N LEU A 105 -25.57 -0.24 -33.35
CA LEU A 105 -26.77 0.56 -33.65
C LEU A 105 -28.05 -0.09 -33.12
#